data_AF-A0A5D6VBE5-F1
#
_entry.id   AF-A0A5D6VBE5-F1
#
_cell.length_a   1.000
_cell.length_b   1.000
_cell.length_c   1.000
_cell.angle_alpha   90.00
_cell.angle_beta   90.00
_cell.angle_gamma   90.00
#
_symmetry.space_group_name_H-M   'P 1'
#
loop_
_entity.id
_entity.type
_entity.pdbx_description
1 polymer ?
#
loop_
_entity_poly.entity_id
_entity_poly.type
_entity_poly.pdbx_seq_one_letter_code
_entity_poly.pdbx_strand_id
1 'polypeptide(L)'
;MLTPLQFSQLAAAAWAGPASIVQATISTCQLFSGHLITYYTVSYTSGGAVFLSPLCSTCPFQAVAAAVAAAAAAGVPVCRHHAQRAIARTAAALCGVQLTRPGFACRARRHRCASLRHA
;
A
#
# COMPACT_ATOMS: atom_id res chain seq x y z
N MET A 1 -12.96 -5.79 -8.23
CA MET A 1 -12.83 -4.40 -7.76
C MET A 1 -12.87 -4.42 -6.24
N LEU A 2 -12.02 -3.64 -5.54
CA LEU A 2 -12.04 -3.61 -4.06
C LEU A 2 -13.26 -2.84 -3.57
N THR A 3 -13.89 -3.32 -2.49
CA THR A 3 -14.92 -2.54 -1.79
C THR A 3 -14.29 -1.37 -1.03
N PRO A 4 -15.05 -0.32 -0.67
CA PRO A 4 -14.54 0.79 0.14
C PRO A 4 -13.87 0.32 1.43
N LEU A 5 -14.46 -0.68 2.09
CA LEU A 5 -13.90 -1.27 3.31
C LEU A 5 -12.58 -2.02 3.06
N GLN A 6 -12.49 -2.81 1.99
CA GLN A 6 -11.25 -3.50 1.67
C GLN A 6 -10.15 -2.52 1.27
N PHE A 7 -10.50 -1.44 0.60
CA PHE A 7 -9.55 -0.39 0.23
C PHE A 7 -9.05 0.38 1.46
N SER A 8 -9.92 0.72 2.41
CA SER A 8 -9.50 1.37 3.66
C SER A 8 -8.63 0.44 4.52
N GLN A 9 -8.96 -0.85 4.59
CA GLN A 9 -8.13 -1.86 5.26
C GLN A 9 -6.76 -1.99 4.60
N LEU A 10 -6.69 -1.98 3.26
CA LEU A 10 -5.42 -1.99 2.53
C LEU A 10 -4.58 -0.76 2.83
N ALA A 11 -5.18 0.44 2.76
CA ALA A 11 -4.49 1.70 3.04
C ALA A 11 -3.95 1.72 4.47
N ALA A 12 -4.76 1.30 5.45
CA ALA A 12 -4.35 1.20 6.84
C ALA A 12 -3.22 0.17 7.04
N ALA A 13 -3.32 -1.02 6.42
CA ALA A 13 -2.32 -2.07 6.55
C ALA A 13 -0.99 -1.72 5.87
N ALA A 14 -1.03 -0.96 4.79
CA ALA A 14 0.16 -0.47 4.09
C ALA A 14 0.86 0.67 4.84
N TRP A 15 0.15 1.36 5.74
CA TRP A 15 0.71 2.43 6.54
C TRP A 15 1.53 1.86 7.71
N ALA A 16 2.85 2.08 7.68
CA ALA A 16 3.74 1.76 8.79
C ALA A 16 4.43 3.03 9.27
N GLY A 17 3.68 3.87 9.98
CA GLY A 17 4.16 5.13 10.54
C GLY A 17 3.11 5.79 11.45
N PRO A 18 3.51 6.80 12.24
CA PRO A 18 2.65 7.59 13.10
C PRO A 18 1.83 8.59 12.27
N ALA A 19 0.83 8.12 11.53
CA ALA A 19 -0.26 8.99 11.09
C ALA A 19 -1.42 8.81 12.06
N SER A 20 -1.99 9.92 12.53
CA SER A 20 -3.15 9.85 13.43
C SER A 20 -4.39 9.32 12.72
N ILE A 21 -4.54 9.58 11.42
CA ILE A 21 -5.66 9.13 10.60
C ILE A 21 -5.17 8.88 9.17
N VAL A 22 -5.53 7.71 8.62
CA VAL A 22 -5.44 7.40 7.19
C VAL A 22 -6.86 7.22 6.69
N GLN A 23 -7.31 8.11 5.81
CA GLN A 23 -8.62 8.03 5.17
C GLN A 23 -8.46 7.57 3.73
N ALA A 24 -9.28 6.62 3.31
CA ALA A 24 -9.26 6.06 1.98
C ALA A 24 -10.66 6.17 1.37
N THR A 25 -10.74 6.79 0.20
CA THR A 25 -12.00 7.09 -0.47
C THR A 25 -12.01 6.50 -1.86
N ILE A 26 -13.15 5.90 -2.23
CA ILE A 26 -13.46 5.48 -3.59
C ILE A 26 -14.55 6.42 -4.09
N SER A 27 -14.26 7.14 -5.18
CA SER A 27 -15.20 8.06 -5.80
C SER A 27 -15.49 7.62 -7.22
N THR A 28 -16.77 7.58 -7.59
CA THR A 28 -17.17 7.29 -8.98
C THR A 28 -17.79 8.54 -9.59
N CYS A 29 -17.34 8.94 -10.78
CA CYS A 29 -18.00 9.98 -11.55
C CYS A 29 -18.39 9.46 -12.94
N GLN A 30 -19.50 9.98 -13.46
CA GLN A 30 -19.86 9.79 -14.85
C GLN A 30 -19.25 10.93 -15.66
N LEU A 31 -18.43 10.58 -16.65
CA LEU A 31 -17.87 11.54 -17.60
C LEU A 31 -18.95 12.04 -18.54
N PHE A 32 -18.70 13.19 -19.15
CA PHE A 32 -19.54 13.78 -20.20
C PHE A 32 -19.80 12.80 -21.36
N SER A 33 -18.83 11.93 -21.67
CA SER A 33 -18.96 10.88 -22.69
C SER A 33 -19.87 9.71 -22.27
N GLY A 34 -20.49 9.76 -21.09
CA GLY A 34 -21.32 8.69 -20.52
C GLY A 34 -20.55 7.58 -19.82
N HIS A 35 -19.21 7.58 -19.87
CA HIS A 35 -18.38 6.57 -19.23
C HIS A 35 -18.24 6.81 -17.72
N LEU A 36 -18.33 5.74 -16.92
CA LEU A 36 -18.14 5.81 -15.48
C LEU A 36 -16.67 5.58 -15.13
N ILE A 37 -16.06 6.53 -14.44
CA ILE A 37 -14.69 6.42 -13.93
C ILE A 37 -14.71 6.28 -12.42
N THR A 38 -13.87 5.37 -11.92
CA THR A 38 -13.61 5.22 -10.48
C THR A 38 -12.23 5.77 -10.15
N TYR A 39 -12.17 6.62 -9.13
CA TYR A 39 -10.95 7.16 -8.54
C TYR A 39 -10.75 6.62 -7.13
N TYR A 40 -9.48 6.30 -6.84
CA TYR A 40 -9.04 5.89 -5.53
C TYR A 40 -8.12 6.97 -4.96
N THR A 41 -8.47 7.45 -3.77
CA THR A 41 -7.73 8.51 -3.07
C THR A 41 -7.39 8.08 -1.65
N VAL A 42 -6.17 8.36 -1.22
CA VAL A 42 -5.75 8.19 0.17
C VAL A 42 -5.28 9.53 0.71
N SER A 43 -5.81 9.92 1.86
CA SER A 43 -5.38 11.08 2.62
C SER A 43 -4.84 10.64 3.98
N TYR A 44 -3.93 11.45 4.52
CA TYR A 44 -3.34 11.21 5.83
C TYR A 44 -3.23 12.50 6.61
N THR A 45 -3.23 12.40 7.94
CA THR A 45 -3.00 13.53 8.83
C THR A 45 -1.64 13.43 9.51
N SER A 46 -0.87 14.52 9.45
CA SER A 46 0.42 14.66 10.12
C SER A 46 0.56 16.09 10.66
N GLY A 47 0.96 16.24 11.91
CA GLY A 47 1.17 17.57 12.51
C GLY A 47 -0.06 18.50 12.51
N GLY A 48 -1.27 17.94 12.51
CA GLY A 48 -2.53 18.71 12.44
C GLY A 48 -2.97 19.13 11.03
N ALA A 49 -2.18 18.83 9.99
CA ALA A 49 -2.54 19.07 8.59
C ALA A 49 -3.04 17.80 7.90
N VAL A 50 -4.03 17.96 7.02
CA VAL A 50 -4.52 16.90 6.13
C VAL A 50 -3.78 16.98 4.80
N PHE A 51 -3.16 15.88 4.41
CA PHE A 51 -2.49 15.75 3.12
C PHE A 51 -3.29 14.82 2.23
N LEU A 52 -3.59 15.30 1.03
CA LEU A 52 -4.26 14.54 -0.02
C LEU A 52 -3.21 14.03 -1.00
N SER A 53 -3.26 12.74 -1.35
CA SER A 53 -2.43 12.22 -2.43
C SER A 53 -2.78 12.95 -3.75
N PRO A 54 -1.79 13.47 -4.50
CA PRO A 54 -2.01 14.28 -5.70
C PRO A 54 -2.56 13.49 -6.91
N LEU A 55 -2.68 12.17 -6.79
CA LEU A 55 -3.08 11.29 -7.89
C LEU A 55 -4.38 10.57 -7.56
N CYS A 56 -5.46 10.96 -8.24
CA CYS A 56 -6.63 10.12 -8.44
C CYS A 56 -6.22 8.96 -9.36
N SER A 57 -5.92 7.79 -8.80
CA SER A 57 -5.57 6.61 -9.60
C SER A 57 -6.82 5.80 -9.93
N THR A 58 -6.82 5.13 -11.08
CA THR A 58 -7.80 4.11 -11.46
C THR A 58 -7.50 2.75 -10.83
N CYS A 59 -6.29 2.56 -10.27
CA CYS A 59 -5.87 1.34 -9.61
C CYS A 59 -5.72 1.55 -8.09
N PRO A 60 -6.40 0.76 -7.24
CA PRO A 60 -6.34 0.95 -5.79
C PRO A 60 -4.93 0.74 -5.23
N PHE A 61 -4.18 -0.23 -5.75
CA PHE A 61 -2.82 -0.52 -5.29
C PHE A 61 -1.84 0.62 -5.62
N GLN A 62 -1.99 1.21 -6.80
CA GLN A 62 -1.19 2.35 -7.22
C GLN A 62 -1.53 3.59 -6.39
N ALA A 63 -2.80 3.82 -6.05
CA ALA A 63 -3.21 4.90 -5.16
C ALA A 63 -2.53 4.81 -3.79
N VAL A 64 -2.54 3.62 -3.17
CA VAL A 64 -1.87 3.40 -1.89
C VAL A 64 -0.35 3.58 -2.00
N ALA A 65 0.27 3.03 -3.04
CA ALA A 65 1.71 3.18 -3.26
C ALA A 65 2.14 4.64 -3.47
N ALA A 66 1.37 5.39 -4.26
CA ALA A 66 1.61 6.81 -4.51
C ALA A 66 1.44 7.64 -3.24
N ALA A 67 0.42 7.37 -2.43
CA ALA A 67 0.19 8.07 -1.17
C ALA A 67 1.33 7.84 -0.16
N VAL A 68 1.81 6.60 -0.01
CA VAL A 68 2.96 6.29 0.86
C VAL A 68 4.25 6.91 0.31
N ALA A 69 4.43 6.94 -1.01
CA ALA A 69 5.59 7.59 -1.63
C ALA A 69 5.59 9.11 -1.39
N ALA A 70 4.43 9.76 -1.51
CA ALA A 70 4.23 11.17 -1.24
C ALA A 70 4.43 11.51 0.24
N ALA A 71 3.91 10.69 1.17
CA ALA A 71 4.13 10.86 2.60
C ALA A 71 5.62 10.74 2.97
N ALA A 72 6.33 9.75 2.39
CA ALA A 72 7.78 9.64 2.57
C ALA A 72 8.54 10.87 2.03
N ALA A 73 8.12 11.41 0.88
CA ALA A 73 8.73 12.63 0.31
C ALA A 73 8.46 13.87 1.18
N ALA A 74 7.31 13.91 1.86
CA ALA A 74 6.96 14.95 2.83
C ALA A 74 7.63 14.77 4.21
N GLY A 75 8.51 13.78 4.38
CA GLY A 75 9.24 13.55 5.63
C GLY A 75 8.46 12.79 6.71
N VAL A 76 7.28 12.24 6.39
CA VAL A 76 6.55 11.38 7.33
C VAL A 76 7.31 10.06 7.50
N PRO A 77 7.51 9.56 8.72
CA PRO A 77 8.27 8.32 8.96
C PRO A 77 7.42 7.08 8.60
N VAL A 78 7.26 6.85 7.30
CA VAL A 78 6.57 5.69 6.70
C VAL A 78 7.56 4.72 6.07
N CYS A 79 7.25 3.43 6.11
CA CYS A 79 8.10 2.39 5.49
C CYS A 79 7.57 1.94 4.11
N ARG A 80 8.22 2.38 3.03
CA ARG A 80 7.86 2.00 1.64
C ARG A 80 7.91 0.47 1.40
N HIS A 81 8.91 -0.21 1.97
CA HIS A 81 9.04 -1.66 1.83
C HIS A 81 7.89 -2.41 2.54
N HIS A 82 7.43 -1.92 3.69
CA HIS A 82 6.25 -2.48 4.36
C HIS A 82 4.99 -2.30 3.51
N ALA A 83 4.77 -1.10 2.98
CA ALA A 83 3.64 -0.81 2.10
C ALA A 83 3.62 -1.72 0.87
N GLN A 84 4.75 -1.86 0.17
CA GLN A 84 4.88 -2.78 -0.96
C GLN A 84 4.55 -4.23 -0.59
N ARG A 85 4.98 -4.67 0.60
CA ARG A 85 4.69 -6.03 1.08
C ARG A 85 3.22 -6.24 1.41
N ALA A 86 2.56 -5.24 1.99
CA ALA A 86 1.13 -5.28 2.26
C ALA A 86 0.33 -5.35 0.94
N ILE A 87 0.69 -4.53 -0.03
CA ILE A 87 0.11 -4.51 -1.39
C ILE A 87 0.31 -5.85 -2.09
N ALA A 88 1.54 -6.38 -2.12
CA ALA A 88 1.82 -7.65 -2.78
C ALA A 88 1.03 -8.82 -2.17
N ARG A 89 0.87 -8.83 -0.85
CA ARG A 89 0.06 -9.86 -0.16
C ARG A 89 -1.42 -9.77 -0.47
N THR A 90 -1.97 -8.57 -0.50
CA THR A 90 -3.40 -8.39 -0.85
C THR A 90 -3.65 -8.70 -2.31
N ALA A 91 -2.78 -8.24 -3.22
CA ALA A 91 -2.87 -8.60 -4.64
C ALA A 91 -2.81 -10.12 -4.82
N ALA A 92 -1.86 -10.80 -4.17
CA ALA A 92 -1.76 -12.26 -4.22
C ALA A 92 -3.01 -12.95 -3.67
N ALA A 93 -3.54 -12.50 -2.52
CA ALA A 93 -4.75 -13.05 -1.93
C ALA A 93 -5.97 -12.92 -2.85
N LEU A 94 -6.12 -11.79 -3.55
CA LEU A 94 -7.18 -11.60 -4.55
C LEU A 94 -7.00 -12.49 -5.79
N CYS A 95 -5.75 -12.79 -6.16
CA CYS A 95 -5.44 -13.74 -7.22
C CYS A 95 -5.53 -15.22 -6.77
N GLY A 96 -5.94 -15.50 -5.52
CA GLY A 96 -5.99 -16.85 -4.97
C GLY A 96 -4.62 -17.46 -4.63
N VAL A 97 -3.56 -16.65 -4.64
CA VAL A 97 -2.19 -17.06 -4.36
C VAL A 97 -1.85 -16.74 -2.90
N GLN A 98 -1.50 -17.76 -2.11
CA GLN A 98 -0.94 -17.56 -0.78
C GLN A 98 0.57 -17.34 -0.87
N LEU A 99 1.00 -16.09 -0.64
CA LEU A 99 2.41 -15.78 -0.41
C LEU A 99 2.83 -16.27 0.97
N THR A 100 3.22 -17.54 1.07
CA THR A 100 3.81 -18.09 2.29
C THR A 100 5.15 -17.40 2.56
N ARG A 101 5.30 -16.81 3.76
CA ARG A 101 6.63 -16.38 4.21
C ARG A 101 7.48 -17.65 4.31
N PRO A 102 8.69 -17.71 3.71
CA PRO A 102 9.60 -18.83 3.97
C PRO A 102 9.80 -18.92 5.48
N GLY A 103 9.58 -20.10 6.07
CA GLY A 103 9.63 -20.30 7.53
C GLY A 103 10.98 -19.88 8.14
N PHE A 104 11.02 -19.73 9.46
CA PHE A 104 12.25 -19.38 10.18
C PHE A 104 13.43 -20.28 9.78
N ALA A 105 13.18 -21.60 9.66
CA ALA A 105 14.16 -22.57 9.20
C ALA A 105 14.72 -22.26 7.79
N CYS A 106 13.87 -21.92 6.82
CA CYS A 106 14.32 -21.56 5.46
C CYS A 106 15.12 -20.26 5.45
N ARG A 107 14.71 -19.26 6.23
CA ARG A 107 15.46 -17.99 6.36
C ARG A 107 16.82 -18.22 7.02
N ALA A 108 16.86 -18.98 8.12
CA ALA A 108 18.09 -19.32 8.81
C ALA A 108 19.06 -20.11 7.92
N ARG A 109 18.57 -21.07 7.11
CA ARG A 109 19.40 -21.79 6.13
C ARG A 109 20.00 -20.84 5.09
N ARG A 110 19.21 -19.92 4.52
CA ARG A 110 19.70 -18.96 3.52
C ARG A 110 20.81 -18.05 4.08
N HIS A 111 20.70 -17.61 5.34
CA HIS A 111 21.73 -16.79 5.98
C HIS A 111 22.98 -17.61 6.37
N ARG A 112 22.84 -18.87 6.77
CA ARG A 112 24.00 -19.76 7.01
C ARG A 112 24.74 -20.11 5.73
N CYS A 113 24.06 -20.29 4.59
CA CYS A 113 24.73 -20.58 3.32
C CYS A 113 25.40 -19.35 2.69
N ALA A 114 25.08 -18.13 3.13
CA ALA A 114 25.70 -16.91 2.61
C ALA A 114 27.15 -16.72 3.10
N SER A 115 27.56 -17.38 4.19
CA SER A 115 28.92 -17.26 4.73
C SER A 115 29.96 -18.17 4.06
N LEU A 116 29.59 -18.96 3.06
CA LEU A 116 30.49 -19.93 2.40
C LEU A 116 30.94 -19.52 0.99
N ARG A 117 30.78 -18.24 0.60
CA ARG A 117 31.21 -17.76 -0.74
C ARG A 117 32.37 -16.76 -0.75
N HIS A 118 33.02 -16.56 0.39
CA HIS A 118 34.31 -15.86 0.45
C HIS A 118 35.23 -16.60 1.43
N ALA A 119 35.84 -17.68 0.95
CA ALA A 119 37.04 -18.27 1.52
C ALA A 119 37.97 -18.60 0.34
#